data_AF-A0A957WTT5-F1
#
_entry.id   AF-A0A957WTT5-F1
#
_cell.length_a   1.000
_cell.length_b   1.000
_cell.length_c   1.000
_cell.angle_alpha   90.00
_cell.angle_beta   90.00
_cell.angle_gamma   90.00
#
_symmetry.space_group_name_H-M   'P 1'
#
loop_
_entity.id
_entity.type
_entity.pdbx_description
1 polymer ?
#
loop_
_entity_poly.entity_id
_entity_poly.type
_entity_poly.pdbx_seq_one_letter_code
_entity_poly.pdbx_strand_id
1 'polypeptide(L)' 'PDNIEGADDIDGDNVPNFLDLDSDGDNLPDSEEGTADSDGDGLPDYLDPQPGAPLTEQIYLPIIVR' A
#
# COMPACT_ATOMS: atom_id res chain seq x y z
N PRO A 1 14.65 -15.38 -11.81
CA PRO A 1 13.83 -15.42 -10.59
C PRO A 1 14.24 -14.24 -9.71
N ASP A 2 13.61 -13.09 -9.93
CA ASP A 2 13.67 -12.06 -8.90
C ASP A 2 12.59 -12.45 -7.88
N ASN A 3 13.06 -12.85 -6.71
CA ASN A 3 12.44 -12.59 -5.42
C ASN A 3 11.43 -11.45 -5.54
N ILE A 4 10.19 -11.85 -5.80
CA ILE A 4 9.00 -11.09 -5.45
C ILE A 4 9.33 -10.42 -4.11
N GLU A 5 9.54 -9.11 -4.17
CA GLU A 5 9.56 -8.23 -3.01
C GLU A 5 8.42 -8.74 -2.13
N GLY A 6 8.72 -9.06 -0.87
CA GLY A 6 7.73 -9.68 0.00
C GLY A 6 6.44 -8.88 -0.03
N ALA A 7 5.32 -9.48 0.38
CA ALA A 7 4.07 -8.74 0.59
C ALA A 7 4.18 -7.63 1.69
N ASP A 8 5.40 -7.24 2.05
CA ASP A 8 5.80 -6.37 3.15
C ASP A 8 6.54 -5.11 2.63
N ASP A 9 6.45 -4.79 1.32
CA ASP A 9 6.92 -3.54 0.68
C ASP A 9 5.88 -3.14 -0.38
N ILE A 10 4.87 -2.37 0.03
CA ILE A 10 3.68 -2.08 -0.81
C ILE A 10 3.96 -1.00 -1.85
N ASP A 11 4.73 0.02 -1.49
CA ASP A 11 5.01 1.16 -2.36
C ASP A 11 6.24 0.95 -3.27
N GLY A 12 7.08 -0.05 -2.97
CA GLY A 12 8.23 -0.46 -3.75
C GLY A 12 9.44 0.48 -3.60
N ASP A 13 9.56 1.19 -2.48
CA ASP A 13 10.65 2.15 -2.24
C ASP A 13 11.94 1.50 -1.69
N ASN A 14 11.91 0.19 -1.40
CA ASN A 14 12.95 -0.62 -0.75
C ASN A 14 13.06 -0.46 0.78
N VAL A 15 12.05 0.13 1.42
CA VAL A 15 11.84 0.15 2.87
C VAL A 15 10.70 -0.83 3.19
N PRO A 16 10.93 -1.84 4.03
CA PRO A 16 9.83 -2.72 4.42
C PRO A 16 8.76 -1.95 5.20
N ASN A 17 7.47 -2.23 4.99
CA ASN A 17 6.32 -1.58 5.65
C ASN A 17 6.48 -1.47 7.18
N PHE A 18 7.11 -2.45 7.84
CA PHE A 18 7.33 -2.40 9.30
C PHE A 18 8.40 -1.38 9.76
N LEU A 19 9.14 -0.79 8.83
CA LEU A 19 10.13 0.27 9.02
C LEU A 19 9.77 1.55 8.26
N ASP A 20 8.79 1.50 7.36
CA ASP A 20 8.29 2.64 6.63
C ASP A 20 7.42 3.55 7.54
N LEU A 21 7.39 4.83 7.22
CA LEU A 21 6.49 5.81 7.82
C LEU A 21 5.34 6.21 6.88
N ASP A 22 5.37 5.77 5.62
CA ASP A 22 4.42 6.00 4.52
C ASP A 22 4.37 4.72 3.66
N SER A 23 3.90 3.61 4.27
CA SER A 23 4.05 2.24 3.75
C SER A 23 3.37 1.98 2.40
N ASP A 24 2.44 2.83 1.98
CA ASP A 24 1.71 2.74 0.72
C ASP A 24 2.06 3.85 -0.30
N GLY A 25 2.91 4.80 0.11
CA GLY A 25 3.47 5.86 -0.71
C GLY A 25 2.46 6.92 -1.14
N ASP A 26 1.37 7.10 -0.40
CA ASP A 26 0.29 8.04 -0.74
C ASP A 26 0.57 9.50 -0.28
N ASN A 27 1.64 9.70 0.50
CA ASN A 27 2.08 10.95 1.15
C ASN A 27 1.32 11.31 2.45
N LEU A 28 0.59 10.38 3.04
CA LEU A 28 0.01 10.47 4.37
C LEU A 28 0.75 9.48 5.30
N PRO A 29 1.28 9.91 6.46
CA PRO A 29 2.02 8.98 7.30
C PRO A 29 1.14 7.88 7.90
N ASP A 30 1.66 6.66 8.04
CA ASP A 30 0.98 5.50 8.68
C ASP A 30 0.32 5.85 10.03
N SER A 31 0.95 6.77 10.77
CA SER A 31 0.48 7.24 12.07
C SER A 31 -0.79 8.08 12.03
N GLU A 32 -1.09 8.72 10.90
CA GLU A 32 -2.30 9.51 10.67
C GLU A 32 -3.43 8.66 10.06
N GLU A 33 -3.10 7.68 9.22
CA GLU A 33 -4.04 6.75 8.60
C GLU A 33 -4.55 5.70 9.61
N GLY A 34 -3.61 5.01 10.25
CA GLY A 34 -3.89 3.97 11.23
C GLY A 34 -4.36 2.66 10.63
N THR A 35 -4.97 1.82 11.48
CA THR A 35 -5.27 0.40 11.19
C THR A 35 -6.73 0.13 10.85
N ALA A 36 -7.49 1.18 10.52
CA ALA A 36 -8.84 1.02 10.00
C ALA A 36 -8.80 0.35 8.63
N ASP A 37 -9.95 -0.11 8.15
CA ASP A 37 -10.15 -0.61 6.78
C ASP A 37 -11.38 0.16 6.30
N SER A 38 -11.12 1.37 5.79
CA SER A 38 -12.13 2.42 5.62
C SER A 38 -13.13 2.10 4.51
N ASP A 39 -12.75 1.29 3.53
CA ASP A 39 -13.61 0.88 2.42
C ASP A 39 -14.01 -0.61 2.43
N GLY A 40 -13.42 -1.41 3.32
CA GLY A 40 -13.82 -2.78 3.62
C GLY A 40 -13.29 -3.82 2.64
N ASP A 41 -12.17 -3.54 1.97
CA ASP A 41 -11.56 -4.48 1.02
C ASP A 41 -10.51 -5.42 1.63
N GLY A 42 -10.16 -5.19 2.89
CA GLY A 42 -9.30 -6.06 3.68
C GLY A 42 -7.84 -5.63 3.78
N LEU A 43 -7.46 -4.48 3.21
CA LEU A 43 -6.22 -3.79 3.58
C LEU A 43 -6.49 -2.78 4.70
N PRO A 44 -5.61 -2.70 5.72
CA PRO A 44 -5.59 -1.55 6.60
C PRO A 44 -5.24 -0.27 5.83
N ASP A 45 -5.80 0.88 6.24
CA ASP A 45 -5.60 2.18 5.59
C ASP A 45 -4.10 2.49 5.37
N TYR A 46 -3.22 2.28 6.38
CA TYR A 46 -1.76 2.47 6.24
C TYR A 46 -1.06 1.55 5.22
N LEU A 47 -1.78 0.60 4.61
CA LEU A 47 -1.29 -0.32 3.59
C LEU A 47 -2.11 -0.21 2.29
N ASP A 48 -3.06 0.71 2.22
CA ASP A 48 -3.97 0.88 1.10
C ASP A 48 -3.75 2.24 0.43
N PRO A 49 -3.12 2.27 -0.78
CA PRO A 49 -2.86 3.51 -1.52
C PRO A 49 -4.09 4.40 -1.76
N GLN A 50 -5.30 3.86 -1.62
CA GLN A 50 -6.55 4.61 -1.74
C GLN A 50 -7.60 4.16 -0.69
N PRO A 51 -7.49 4.57 0.59
CA PRO A 51 -8.34 4.10 1.70
C PRO A 51 -9.85 4.41 1.57
N GLY A 52 -10.24 5.16 0.54
CA GLY A 52 -11.63 5.51 0.24
C GLY A 52 -12.18 4.83 -1.01
N ALA A 53 -11.42 3.95 -1.67
CA ALA A 53 -11.79 3.35 -2.94
C ALA A 53 -11.39 1.87 -2.98
N PRO A 54 -12.38 0.95 -3.07
CA PRO A 54 -12.10 -0.47 -2.94
C PRO A 54 -11.05 -0.92 -3.95
N LEU A 55 -10.18 -1.84 -3.52
CA LEU A 55 -9.24 -2.61 -4.31
C LEU A 55 -9.97 -3.35 -5.44
N THR A 56 -10.28 -2.61 -6.50
CA THR A 56 -10.74 -3.16 -7.75
C THR A 56 -9.51 -3.40 -8.62
N GLU A 57 -9.52 -4.50 -9.38
CA GLU A 57 -8.39 -4.94 -10.23
C GLU A 57 -7.92 -3.93 -11.29
N GLN A 58 -8.46 -2.71 -11.31
CA GLN A 58 -8.07 -1.63 -12.21
C GLN A 58 -6.99 -0.70 -11.65
N ILE A 59 -6.67 -0.79 -10.35
CA ILE A 59 -5.64 0.05 -9.71
C ILE A 59 -4.33 -0.74 -9.53
N TYR A 60 -4.42 -2.07 -9.34
CA TYR A 60 -3.25 -2.98 -9.25
C TYR A 60 -2.62 -3.35 -10.61
N LEU A 61 -3.21 -2.92 -11.74
CA LEU A 61 -2.54 -3.05 -13.04
C LEU A 61 -1.61 -1.85 -13.21
N PRO A 62 -0.30 -2.06 -13.25
CA PRO A 62 0.59 -1.23 -12.48
C PRO A 62 1.12 -0.05 -13.29
N ILE A 63 1.58 0.94 -12.54
CA ILE A 63 2.55 1.98 -12.91
C ILE A 63 3.81 1.40 -13.61
N ILE A 64 4.00 0.07 -13.63
CA ILE A 64 5.01 -0.70 -14.38
C ILE A 64 4.88 -0.59 -15.93
N VAL A 65 3.85 0.07 -16.48
CA VAL A 65 3.72 0.33 -17.95
C VAL A 65 4.01 1.78 -18.35
N ARG A 66 4.80 2.55 -17.60
CA ARG A 66 5.32 3.85 -18.08
C ARG A 66 6.81 4.06 -17.83
#